data_AF-A0A452QJN2-F1
#
_entry.id   AF-A0A452QJN2-F1
#
_cell.length_a   1.000
_cell.length_b   1.000
_cell.length_c   1.000
_cell.angle_alpha   90.00
_cell.angle_beta   90.00
_cell.angle_gamma   90.00
#
_symmetry.space_group_name_H-M   'P 1'
#
loop_
_entity.id
_entity.type
_entity.pdbx_description
1 polymer ?
#
loop_
_entity_poly.entity_id
_entity_poly.type
_entity_poly.pdbx_seq_one_letter_code
_entity_poly.pdbx_strand_id
1 'polypeptide(L)' 'EKTAKIDKICHCEGDEESPLITPCRCTGTLRFVHQSCLHQWIKSSDTRCCELCKYDFIMETKLKPLRKVWYLQELV' A
#
# COMPACT_ATOMS: atom_id res chain seq x y z
N GLU A 1 1.26 -11.91 26.78
CA GLU A 1 1.32 -10.48 26.41
C GLU A 1 0.77 -10.27 24.99
N LYS A 2 0.12 -9.14 24.68
CA LYS A 2 -0.32 -8.82 23.30
C LYS A 2 0.82 -8.12 22.57
N THR A 3 1.43 -8.76 21.58
CA THR A 3 2.39 -8.09 20.68
C THR A 3 1.62 -7.28 19.64
N ALA A 4 1.62 -5.95 19.77
CA ALA A 4 1.03 -5.06 18.78
C ALA A 4 1.82 -5.13 17.46
N LYS A 5 1.12 -5.10 16.33
CA LYS A 5 1.74 -5.00 15.00
C LYS A 5 1.91 -3.52 14.68
N ILE A 6 3.13 -3.12 14.32
CA ILE A 6 3.51 -1.74 14.06
C ILE A 6 4.00 -1.60 12.61
N ASP A 7 3.56 -0.54 11.93
CA ASP A 7 4.04 -0.16 10.60
C ASP A 7 5.53 0.23 10.64
N LYS A 8 6.34 -0.26 9.70
CA LYS A 8 7.80 -0.01 9.69
C LYS A 8 8.22 1.38 9.15
N ILE A 9 7.30 2.17 8.62
CA ILE A 9 7.50 3.47 7.95
C ILE A 9 7.07 4.61 8.89
N CYS A 10 5.84 4.58 9.40
CA CYS A 10 5.25 5.60 10.28
C CYS A 10 5.31 5.22 11.77
N HIS A 11 5.59 3.95 12.11
CA HIS A 11 5.66 3.44 13.48
C HIS A 11 4.32 3.52 14.26
N CYS A 12 3.19 3.54 13.55
CA CYS A 12 1.86 3.48 14.15
C CYS A 12 1.28 2.05 14.10
N GLU A 13 0.34 1.76 15.01
CA GLU A 13 -0.48 0.55 14.96
C GLU A 13 -1.46 0.59 13.77
N GLY A 14 -1.92 -0.59 13.35
CA GLY A 14 -3.04 -0.69 12.43
C GLY A 14 -4.37 -0.50 13.14
N ASP A 15 -5.28 0.22 12.50
CA ASP A 15 -6.65 0.43 12.97
C ASP A 15 -7.69 -0.02 11.91
N GLU A 16 -8.97 0.14 12.20
CA GLU A 16 -10.05 -0.29 11.28
C GLU A 16 -10.12 0.54 9.98
N GLU A 17 -9.76 1.82 10.03
CA GLU A 17 -9.73 2.71 8.87
C GLU A 17 -8.41 2.54 8.09
N SER A 18 -7.31 2.31 8.81
CA SER A 18 -5.97 2.09 8.25
C SER A 18 -5.39 0.73 8.71
N PRO A 19 -5.83 -0.39 8.10
CA PRO A 19 -5.29 -1.70 8.45
C PRO A 19 -3.86 -1.88 7.91
N LEU A 20 -3.06 -2.68 8.64
CA LEU A 20 -1.74 -3.10 8.19
C LEU A 20 -1.84 -4.22 7.16
N ILE A 21 -1.12 -4.06 6.06
CA ILE A 21 -0.94 -5.02 4.97
C ILE A 21 0.47 -5.65 5.01
N THR A 22 0.64 -6.72 4.24
CA THR A 22 1.94 -7.36 3.99
C THR A 22 2.29 -7.30 2.50
N PRO A 23 2.97 -6.25 2.02
CA PRO A 23 3.14 -6.02 0.59
C PRO A 23 4.26 -6.87 -0.01
N CYS A 24 5.03 -7.59 0.79
CA CYS A 24 6.12 -8.43 0.34
C CYS A 24 6.23 -9.68 1.21
N ARG A 25 7.17 -10.57 0.87
CA ARG A 25 7.37 -11.86 1.54
C ARG A 25 8.28 -11.79 2.77
N CYS A 26 8.64 -10.59 3.24
CA CYS A 26 9.41 -10.43 4.46
C CYS A 26 8.66 -11.03 5.66
N THR A 27 9.42 -11.41 6.69
CA THR A 27 8.89 -11.97 7.93
C THR A 27 9.13 -11.03 9.10
N GLY A 28 8.55 -11.33 10.26
CA GLY A 28 8.69 -10.51 11.47
C GLY A 28 7.91 -9.19 11.39
N THR A 29 8.50 -8.12 11.91
CA THR A 29 7.91 -6.77 11.98
C THR A 29 8.07 -5.99 10.67
N LEU A 30 9.11 -6.29 9.87
CA LEU A 30 9.43 -5.60 8.60
C LEU A 30 8.43 -5.83 7.45
N ARG A 31 7.42 -6.67 7.68
CA ARG A 31 6.37 -6.97 6.69
C ARG A 31 5.14 -6.10 6.84
N PHE A 32 4.90 -5.50 8.00
CA PHE A 32 3.67 -4.75 8.25
C PHE A 32 3.84 -3.32 7.80
N VAL A 33 2.95 -2.87 6.91
CA VAL A 33 2.81 -1.46 6.56
C VAL A 33 1.36 -1.06 6.33
N HIS A 34 0.99 0.19 6.52
CA HIS A 34 -0.24 0.78 6.03
C HIS A 34 -0.18 0.90 4.50
N GLN A 35 -1.34 0.73 3.86
CA GLN A 35 -1.48 0.92 2.41
C GLN A 35 -1.08 2.35 1.97
N SER A 36 -1.43 3.37 2.77
CA SER A 36 -1.09 4.77 2.53
C SER A 36 0.42 5.02 2.64
N CYS A 37 1.06 4.51 3.71
CA CYS A 37 2.50 4.63 3.92
C CYS A 37 3.30 3.97 2.80
N LEU A 38 2.88 2.77 2.36
CA LEU A 38 3.49 2.11 1.21
C LEU A 38 3.36 2.93 -0.07
N HIS A 39 2.17 3.46 -0.38
CA HIS A 39 1.97 4.30 -1.56
C HIS A 39 2.85 5.55 -1.55
N GLN A 40 2.94 6.23 -0.40
CA GLN A 40 3.78 7.40 -0.25
C GLN A 40 5.26 7.05 -0.40
N TRP A 41 5.71 5.94 0.21
CA TRP A 41 7.08 5.47 0.06
C TRP A 41 7.44 5.16 -1.39
N ILE A 42 6.56 4.47 -2.13
CA ILE A 42 6.79 4.13 -3.54
C ILE A 42 6.91 5.40 -4.38
N LYS A 43 6.02 6.37 -4.14
CA LYS A 43 6.03 7.66 -4.86
C LYS A 43 7.32 8.45 -4.61
N SER A 44 7.85 8.41 -3.40
CA SER A 44 9.07 9.15 -3.03
C SER A 44 10.37 8.44 -3.40
N SER A 45 10.38 7.10 -3.43
CA SER A 45 11.58 6.28 -3.69
C SER A 45 11.72 5.80 -5.13
N ASP A 46 10.70 5.99 -5.96
CA ASP A 46 10.56 5.44 -7.32
C ASP A 46 10.83 3.92 -7.41
N THR A 47 10.64 3.21 -6.30
CA THR A 47 10.93 1.78 -6.21
C THR A 47 9.63 0.99 -6.08
N ARG A 48 9.52 -0.13 -6.80
CA ARG A 48 8.32 -0.99 -6.84
C ARG A 48 8.51 -2.35 -6.19
N CYS A 49 9.70 -2.63 -5.67
CA CYS A 49 10.05 -3.90 -5.05
C CYS A 49 10.67 -3.70 -3.65
N CYS A 50 10.56 -4.73 -2.82
CA CYS A 50 11.15 -4.70 -1.49
C CYS A 50 12.67 -4.71 -1.55
N GLU A 51 13.34 -3.79 -0.84
CA GLU A 51 14.81 -3.73 -0.82
C GLU A 51 15.48 -4.96 -0.19
N LEU A 52 14.77 -5.68 0.69
CA LEU A 52 15.27 -6.84 1.42
C LEU A 52 15.05 -8.14 0.64
N CYS A 53 13.80 -8.47 0.32
CA CYS A 53 13.46 -9.72 -0.34
C CYS A 53 13.34 -9.63 -1.87
N LYS A 54 13.50 -8.42 -2.44
CA LYS A 54 13.39 -8.13 -3.88
C LYS A 54 12.05 -8.48 -4.54
N TYR A 55 11.06 -8.91 -3.77
CA TYR A 55 9.71 -9.18 -4.24
C TYR A 55 8.96 -7.88 -4.58
N ASP A 56 8.25 -7.85 -5.70
CA ASP A 56 7.40 -6.72 -6.09
C ASP A 56 6.29 -6.47 -5.07
N PHE A 57 6.04 -5.21 -4.75
CA PHE A 57 5.02 -4.88 -3.77
C PHE A 57 3.62 -5.26 -4.28
N ILE A 58 2.89 -6.04 -3.49
CA ILE A 58 1.49 -6.36 -3.73
C ILE A 58 0.68 -5.11 -3.37
N MET A 59 0.08 -4.47 -4.36
CA MET A 59 -0.80 -3.32 -4.17
C MET A 59 -2.21 -3.66 -4.64
N GLU A 60 -3.18 -3.60 -3.72
CA GLU A 60 -4.59 -3.65 -4.08
C GLU A 60 -5.01 -2.33 -4.70
N THR A 61 -4.85 -2.21 -6.02
CA THR A 61 -5.47 -1.11 -6.76
C THR A 61 -6.96 -1.41 -6.85
N LYS A 62 -7.78 -0.69 -6.08
CA LYS A 62 -9.20 -0.54 -6.38
C LYS A 62 -9.29 0.20 -7.71
N LEU A 63 -9.20 -0.53 -8.81
CA LEU A 63 -9.39 0.01 -10.14
C LEU A 63 -10.78 0.63 -10.14
N LYS A 64 -10.85 1.96 -10.26
CA LYS A 64 -12.11 2.59 -10.63
C LYS A 64 -12.54 1.91 -11.92
N PRO A 65 -13.77 1.38 -12.03
CA PRO A 65 -14.21 0.76 -13.28
C PRO A 65 -13.93 1.76 -14.40
N LEU A 66 -13.14 1.33 -15.39
CA LEU A 66 -12.73 2.11 -16.56
C LEU A 66 -13.91 2.35 -17.52
N ARG A 67 -15.05 2.81 -16.99
CA ARG A 67 -16.31 3.06 -17.70
C ARG A 67 -17.05 4.27 -17.14
N LYS A 68 -16.40 5.44 -17.11
CA LYS A 68 -17.10 6.73 -17.09
C LYS A 68 -16.49 7.70 -18.12
N VAL A 69 -16.30 7.21 -19.35
CA VAL A 69 -15.93 8.02 -20.53
C VAL A 69 -17.18 8.30 -21.41
N TRP A 70 -18.34 8.54 -20.77
CA TRP A 70 -19.58 8.86 -21.50
C TRP A 70 -20.15 10.25 -21.17
N TYR A 71 -19.61 10.95 -20.16
CA TYR A 71 -20.12 12.27 -19.74
C TYR A 71 -19.33 13.47 -20.31
N LEU A 72 -18.50 13.27 -21.35
CA LEU A 72 -17.72 14.35 -21.97
C LEU A 72 -17.82 14.34 -23.50
N GLN A 73 -18.98 14.01 -24.07
CA GLN A 73 -19.22 14.07 -25.52
C GLN A 73 -20.53 14.79 -25.88
N GLU A 74 -20.80 15.94 -25.24
CA GLU A 74 -21.81 16.91 -25.69
C GLU A 74 -21.31 18.36 -25.58
N LEU A 75 -20.06 18.61 -26.04
CA LEU A 75 -19.54 19.97 -26.27
C LEU A 75 -18.68 20.06 -27.54
N VAL A 76 -19.10 19.40 -28.63
CA VAL A 76 -18.80 19.75 -30.04
C VAL A 76 -20.02 19.44 -30.89
#